data_AF-A0A2A8HW26-F1
#
_entry.id   AF-A0A2A8HW26-F1
#
_cell.length_a   1.000
_cell.length_b   1.000
_cell.length_c   1.000
_cell.angle_alpha   90.00
_cell.angle_beta   90.00
_cell.angle_gamma   90.00
#
_symmetry.space_group_name_H-M   'P 1'
#
loop_
_entity.id
_entity.type
_entity.pdbx_description
1 polymer ?
#
loop_
_entity_poly.entity_id
_entity_poly.type
_entity_poly.pdbx_seq_one_letter_code
_entity_poly.pdbx_strand_id
1 'polypeptide(L)'
;MQCFEYCDPGYIEGSEKWSEFVSAIERCKRVILTNDKPIAAPSEKAGVTFERLGYIAVFAVDDVIVDDSGLKFRLSERICDLI
;
A
#
# COMPACT_ATOMS: atom_id res chain seq x y z
N MET A 1 13.83 10.68 13.55
CA MET A 1 13.33 10.00 12.34
C MET A 1 11.82 9.88 12.48
N GLN A 2 11.03 10.37 11.53
CA GLN A 2 9.57 10.39 11.65
C GLN A 2 9.02 9.03 11.23
N CYS A 3 8.27 8.39 12.13
CA CYS A 3 7.64 7.11 11.93
C CYS A 3 6.20 7.35 11.48
N PHE A 4 5.76 6.70 10.41
CA PHE A 4 4.40 6.89 9.87
C PHE A 4 3.63 5.58 9.94
N GLU A 5 2.36 5.66 10.31
CA GLU A 5 1.43 4.54 10.27
C GLU A 5 0.67 4.57 8.94
N TYR A 6 0.57 3.41 8.30
CA TYR A 6 -0.24 3.21 7.10
C TYR A 6 -1.42 2.31 7.43
N CYS A 7 -2.58 2.64 6.85
CA CYS A 7 -3.81 1.86 6.96
C CYS A 7 -4.53 1.84 5.60
N ASP A 8 -4.73 0.65 5.05
CA ASP A 8 -5.57 0.40 3.87
C ASP A 8 -6.87 -0.29 4.30
N PRO A 9 -7.97 0.47 4.44
CA PRO A 9 -9.27 -0.10 4.80
C PRO A 9 -9.95 -0.83 3.63
N GLY A 10 -9.39 -0.77 2.42
CA GLY A 10 -9.90 -1.47 1.24
C GLY A 10 -9.42 -2.91 1.13
N TYR A 11 -8.46 -3.32 1.96
CA TYR A 11 -8.06 -4.71 2.07
C TYR A 11 -9.19 -5.55 2.68
N ILE A 12 -9.50 -6.69 2.06
CA ILE A 12 -10.51 -7.64 2.53
C ILE A 12 -9.79 -8.94 2.88
N GLU A 13 -9.81 -9.30 4.17
CA GLU A 13 -9.20 -10.53 4.67
C GLU A 13 -9.82 -11.78 4.00
N GLY A 14 -8.97 -12.76 3.68
CA GLY A 14 -9.38 -13.98 2.99
C GLY A 14 -9.64 -13.82 1.49
N SER A 15 -9.54 -12.60 0.92
CA SER A 15 -9.60 -12.42 -0.53
C SER A 15 -8.32 -12.97 -1.18
N GLU A 16 -8.47 -14.00 -2.01
CA GLU A 16 -7.35 -14.58 -2.78
C GLU A 16 -6.64 -13.55 -3.66
N LYS A 17 -7.35 -12.48 -4.06
CA LYS A 17 -6.78 -11.39 -4.86
C LYS A 17 -5.63 -10.68 -4.14
N TRP A 18 -5.67 -10.60 -2.81
CA TRP A 18 -4.78 -9.74 -2.03
C TRP A 18 -3.74 -10.51 -1.19
N SER A 19 -3.95 -11.81 -1.00
CA SER A 19 -3.12 -12.65 -0.12
C SER A 19 -1.64 -12.70 -0.52
N GLU A 20 -1.35 -12.76 -1.83
CA GLU A 20 0.03 -12.76 -2.34
C GLU A 20 0.75 -11.45 -1.99
N PHE A 21 0.07 -10.30 -2.11
CA PHE A 21 0.67 -9.00 -1.84
C PHE A 21 0.95 -8.81 -0.35
N VAL A 22 0.02 -9.19 0.52
CA VAL A 22 0.25 -9.17 1.99
C VAL A 22 1.42 -10.07 2.35
N SER A 23 1.46 -11.31 1.81
CA SER A 23 2.56 -12.24 2.05
C SER A 23 3.90 -11.67 1.59
N ALA A 24 3.91 -10.93 0.48
CA ALA A 24 5.11 -10.25 -0.01
C ALA A 24 5.56 -9.13 0.94
N ILE A 25 4.63 -8.33 1.49
CA ILE A 25 4.94 -7.29 2.47
C ILE A 25 5.52 -7.91 3.75
N GLU A 26 4.90 -8.98 4.25
CA GLU A 26 5.38 -9.69 5.44
C GLU A 26 6.77 -10.31 5.25
N ARG A 27 7.01 -10.92 4.09
CA ARG A 27 8.29 -11.57 3.77
C ARG A 27 9.40 -10.56 3.48
N CYS A 28 9.12 -9.58 2.64
CA CYS A 28 10.13 -8.64 2.15
C CYS A 28 10.37 -7.48 3.12
N LYS A 29 9.40 -7.18 4.00
CA LYS A 29 9.42 -6.05 4.94
C LYS A 29 9.77 -4.72 4.27
N ARG A 30 9.30 -4.54 3.03
CA ARG A 30 9.51 -3.33 2.23
C ARG A 30 8.29 -3.01 1.37
N VAL A 31 8.02 -1.71 1.20
CA VAL A 31 6.97 -1.20 0.32
C VAL A 31 7.50 -0.06 -0.54
N ILE A 32 6.83 0.21 -1.66
CA ILE A 32 7.15 1.32 -2.55
C ILE A 32 6.07 2.39 -2.39
N LEU A 33 6.49 3.62 -2.12
CA LEU A 33 5.60 4.79 -2.16
C LEU A 33 5.51 5.30 -3.60
N THR A 34 4.30 5.47 -4.11
CA THR A 34 4.03 5.96 -5.47
C THR A 34 3.36 7.33 -5.44
N ASN A 35 3.55 8.08 -6.52
CA ASN A 35 2.77 9.27 -6.81
C ASN A 35 1.69 8.88 -7.81
N ASP A 36 0.43 8.90 -7.39
CA ASP A 36 -0.70 8.49 -8.22
C ASP A 36 -1.71 9.63 -8.35
N LYS A 37 -2.29 9.78 -9.53
CA LYS A 37 -3.35 10.75 -9.83
C LYS A 37 -4.71 10.05 -9.85
N PRO A 38 -5.67 10.44 -9.00
CA PRO A 38 -7.02 9.90 -9.10
C PRO A 38 -7.68 10.34 -10.41
N ILE A 39 -8.32 9.40 -11.09
CA ILE A 39 -9.08 9.65 -12.32
C ILE A 39 -10.45 8.99 -12.23
N ALA A 40 -11.45 9.59 -12.89
CA ALA A 40 -12.80 9.02 -12.93
C ALA A 40 -12.78 7.69 -13.67
N ALA A 41 -13.34 6.63 -13.08
CA ALA A 41 -13.48 5.36 -13.75
C ALA A 41 -14.64 5.43 -14.77
N PRO A 42 -14.45 4.99 -16.02
CA PRO A 42 -15.47 5.10 -17.07
C PRO A 42 -16.57 4.02 -17.03
N SER A 43 -16.62 3.13 -16.03
CA SER A 43 -17.63 2.07 -15.95
C SER A 43 -18.83 2.44 -15.07
N GLU A 44 -19.99 1.87 -15.37
CA GLU A 44 -21.33 2.17 -14.82
C GLU A 44 -21.46 2.09 -13.27
N LYS A 45 -20.42 1.62 -12.57
CA LYS A 45 -20.32 1.71 -11.12
C LYS A 45 -19.39 2.87 -10.79
N ALA A 46 -19.97 4.01 -10.44
CA ALA A 46 -19.27 5.22 -10.00
C ALA A 46 -18.07 4.85 -9.10
N GLY A 47 -16.86 5.14 -9.58
CA GLY A 47 -15.63 4.79 -8.90
C GLY A 47 -14.48 5.71 -9.29
N VAL A 48 -13.52 5.85 -8.39
CA VAL A 48 -12.23 6.50 -8.65
C VAL A 48 -11.23 5.39 -8.93
N THR A 49 -10.54 5.48 -10.07
CA THR A 49 -9.31 4.70 -10.34
C THR A 49 -8.12 5.64 -10.29
N PHE A 50 -6.90 5.16 -10.56
CA PHE A 50 -5.71 5.99 -10.53
C PHE A 50 -4.79 5.75 -11.73
N GLU A 51 -4.11 6.82 -12.13
CA GLU A 51 -3.00 6.82 -13.08
C GLU A 51 -1.70 7.02 -12.29
N ARG A 52 -0.74 6.10 -12.43
CA ARG A 52 0.55 6.23 -11.76
C ARG A 52 1.43 7.26 -12.45
N LEU A 53 1.80 8.31 -11.73
CA LEU A 53 2.68 9.38 -12.21
C LEU A 53 4.16 9.08 -11.98
N GLY A 54 4.50 8.28 -10.96
CA GLY A 54 5.90 7.94 -10.68
C GLY A 54 6.09 7.15 -9.38
N TYR A 55 7.34 6.81 -9.10
CA TYR A 55 7.77 6.12 -7.89
C TYR A 55 8.61 7.07 -7.04
N ILE A 56 8.33 7.13 -5.73
CA ILE A 56 8.94 8.12 -4.84
C ILE A 56 10.08 7.52 -4.01
N ALA A 57 9.84 6.36 -3.37
CA ALA A 57 10.81 5.76 -2.46
C ALA A 57 10.46 4.31 -2.11
N VAL A 58 11.47 3.60 -1.61
CA VAL A 58 11.29 2.34 -0.89
C VAL A 58 11.36 2.61 0.61
N PHE A 59 10.41 2.07 1.36
CA PHE A 59 10.39 2.11 2.82
C PHE A 59 10.52 0.71 3.41
N ALA A 60 11.24 0.60 4.52
CA ALA A 60 11.15 -0.55 5.42
C ALA A 60 9.81 -0.51 6.16
N VAL A 61 9.23 -1.69 6.40
CA VAL A 61 7.97 -1.82 7.14
C VAL A 61 8.10 -2.79 8.31
N ASP A 62 7.48 -2.39 9.42
CA ASP A 62 7.34 -3.17 10.63
C ASP A 62 5.86 -3.34 10.98
N ASP A 63 5.56 -4.22 11.95
CA ASP A 63 4.24 -4.33 12.58
C ASP A 63 3.10 -4.50 11.57
N VAL A 64 3.30 -5.40 10.60
CA VAL A 64 2.27 -5.74 9.60
C VAL A 64 1.13 -6.46 10.31
N ILE A 65 -0.06 -5.87 10.26
CA ILE A 65 -1.27 -6.36 10.89
C ILE A 65 -2.37 -6.42 9.84
N VAL A 66 -3.05 -7.56 9.78
CA VAL A 66 -4.26 -7.76 9.01
C VAL A 66 -5.37 -8.07 9.99
N ASP A 67 -6.43 -7.27 9.97
CA ASP A 67 -7.61 -7.43 10.82
C ASP A 67 -8.87 -6.96 10.09
N ASP A 68 -10.02 -7.01 10.77
CA ASP A 68 -11.33 -6.59 10.24
C ASP A 68 -11.38 -5.12 9.74
N SER A 69 -10.40 -4.29 10.12
CA SER A 69 -10.30 -2.89 9.68
C SER A 69 -9.30 -2.67 8.53
N GLY A 70 -8.70 -3.74 8.01
CA GLY A 70 -7.88 -3.73 6.80
C GLY A 70 -6.42 -4.11 7.04
N LEU A 71 -5.55 -3.65 6.15
CA LEU A 71 -4.11 -3.88 6.22
C LEU A 71 -3.42 -2.67 6.85
N LYS A 72 -2.64 -2.90 7.91
CA LYS A 72 -1.86 -1.86 8.60
C LYS A 72 -0.40 -2.26 8.68
N PHE A 73 0.48 -1.26 8.67
CA PHE A 73 1.89 -1.43 8.96
C PHE A 73 2.54 -0.09 9.27
N ARG A 74 3.72 -0.16 9.88
CA ARG A 74 4.52 1.01 10.26
C ARG A 74 5.65 1.22 9.25
N LEU A 75 5.73 2.41 8.64
CA LEU A 75 6.88 2.84 7.84
C LEU A 75 7.99 3.26 8.79
N SER A 76 9.03 2.43 8.93
CA SER A 76 10.06 2.61 9.95
C SER A 76 11.29 3.37 9.43
N GLU A 77 11.67 3.16 8.18
CA GLU A 77 12.84 3.79 7.57
C GLU A 77 12.63 4.00 6.06
N ARG A 78 13.05 5.16 5.52
CA ARG A 78 13.16 5.38 4.08
C ARG A 78 14.49 4.79 3.61
N ILE A 79 14.45 3.68 2.87
CA ILE A 79 15.63 2.93 2.42
C ILE A 79 16.35 3.66 1.29
N CYS A 80 15.59 4.08 0.27
CA CYS A 80 16.12 4.84 -0.85
C CYS A 80 15.04 5.64 -1.55
N ASP A 81 15.46 6.70 -2.24
CA ASP A 81 14.62 7.46 -3.16
C ASP A 81 14.57 6.78 -4.53
N LEU A 82 13.42 6.93 -5.19
CA LEU A 82 13.20 6.51 -6.57
C LEU A 82 13.02 7.76 -7.46
N ILE A 83 13.11 7.55 -8.77
CA ILE A 83 13.10 8.61 -9.80
C ILE A 83 11.70 8.79 -10.37
#